data_AF-A0A968A063-F1
#
_entry.id   AF-A0A968A063-F1
#
_cell.length_a   1.000
_cell.length_b   1.000
_cell.length_c   1.000
_cell.angle_alpha   90.00
_cell.angle_beta   90.00
_cell.angle_gamma   90.00
#
_symmetry.space_group_name_H-M   'P 1'
#
loop_
_entity.id
_entity.type
_entity.pdbx_description
1 polymer ?
#
loop_
_entity_poly.entity_id
_entity_poly.type
_entity_poly.pdbx_seq_one_letter_code
_entity_poly.pdbx_strand_id
1 'polypeptide(L)'
;MAEDLLSHPDLKENLRELLTEEIAAFFLGNTAPDVQVISGQRREETHFFQVPVEPGAILPWEQMIRHYQSLANGRRLPPHQAAFIIGWMCHLQADWYWVRNIFTPIFGYHASWGDFASRLYLHNVLRSYLDLKVHQRMNGKISGSLRQAQPEMWLPFVKDEHL
;
A
#
# COMPACT_ATOMS: atom_id res chain seq x y z
N MET A 1 4.50 2.43 -9.14
CA MET A 1 3.20 2.55 -8.44
C MET A 1 2.19 1.58 -9.05
N ALA A 2 0.99 1.45 -8.47
CA ALA A 2 -0.08 0.56 -8.93
C ALA A 2 -0.39 0.68 -10.45
N GLU A 3 -0.33 1.88 -11.03
CA GLU A 3 -0.48 2.09 -12.48
C GLU A 3 0.68 1.48 -13.30
N ASP A 4 1.92 1.57 -12.78
CA ASP A 4 3.08 0.96 -13.44
C ASP A 4 2.97 -0.57 -13.44
N LEU A 5 2.32 -1.17 -12.43
CA LEU A 5 2.05 -2.60 -12.41
C LEU A 5 1.14 -3.01 -13.58
N LEU A 6 0.09 -2.23 -13.84
CA LEU A 6 -0.86 -2.45 -14.95
C LEU A 6 -0.24 -2.32 -16.34
N SER A 7 0.97 -1.77 -16.43
CA SER A 7 1.75 -1.66 -17.68
C SER A 7 3.01 -2.52 -17.66
N HIS A 8 3.27 -3.26 -16.57
CA HIS A 8 4.47 -4.07 -16.44
C HIS A 8 4.43 -5.27 -17.39
N PRO A 9 5.51 -5.56 -18.15
CA PRO A 9 5.54 -6.64 -19.14
C PRO A 9 5.37 -8.02 -18.52
N ASP A 10 5.88 -8.23 -17.30
CA ASP A 10 5.79 -9.53 -16.61
C ASP A 10 4.43 -9.79 -15.94
N LEU A 11 3.51 -8.82 -15.95
CA LEU A 11 2.16 -9.03 -15.42
C LEU A 11 1.39 -9.93 -16.40
N LYS A 12 0.98 -11.11 -15.91
CA LYS A 12 0.19 -12.07 -16.68
C LYS A 12 -1.11 -11.42 -17.17
N GLU A 13 -1.49 -11.73 -18.40
CA GLU A 13 -2.62 -11.06 -19.05
C GLU A 13 -3.94 -11.24 -18.28
N ASN A 14 -4.22 -12.44 -17.80
CA ASN A 14 -5.41 -12.70 -16.99
C ASN A 14 -5.45 -11.90 -15.67
N LEU A 15 -4.29 -11.52 -15.11
CA LEU A 15 -4.23 -10.65 -13.94
C LEU A 15 -4.40 -9.19 -14.35
N ARG A 16 -3.85 -8.79 -15.51
CA ARG A 16 -4.04 -7.45 -16.07
C ARG A 16 -5.51 -7.17 -16.35
N GLU A 17 -6.21 -8.13 -16.96
CA GLU A 17 -7.65 -8.08 -17.21
C GLU A 17 -8.42 -7.91 -15.89
N LEU A 18 -8.20 -8.80 -14.91
CA LEU A 18 -8.83 -8.72 -13.59
C LEU A 18 -8.63 -7.33 -12.94
N LEU A 19 -7.40 -6.83 -12.89
CA LEU A 19 -7.11 -5.55 -12.24
C LEU A 19 -7.67 -4.35 -13.02
N THR A 20 -7.82 -4.47 -14.34
CA THR A 20 -8.41 -3.43 -15.17
C THR A 20 -9.94 -3.40 -15.03
N GLU A 21 -10.58 -4.58 -14.96
CA GLU A 21 -12.01 -4.71 -14.71
C GLU A 21 -12.38 -4.22 -13.29
N GLU A 22 -11.56 -4.57 -12.30
CA GLU A 22 -11.77 -4.25 -10.88
C GLU A 22 -10.92 -3.06 -10.41
N ILE A 23 -10.68 -2.09 -11.31
CA ILE A 23 -9.74 -0.99 -11.11
C ILE A 23 -10.04 -0.14 -9.87
N ALA A 24 -11.32 0.05 -9.56
CA ALA A 24 -11.77 0.80 -8.39
C ALA A 24 -11.33 0.11 -7.09
N ALA A 25 -11.56 -1.20 -6.99
CA ALA A 25 -11.18 -2.00 -5.84
C ALA A 25 -9.65 -2.10 -5.71
N PHE A 26 -8.94 -2.28 -6.84
CA PHE A 26 -7.48 -2.30 -6.87
C PHE A 26 -6.86 -0.99 -6.36
N PHE A 27 -7.33 0.16 -6.84
CA PHE A 27 -6.82 1.45 -6.38
C PHE A 27 -7.19 1.73 -4.92
N LEU A 28 -8.41 1.40 -4.50
CA LEU A 28 -8.79 1.56 -3.09
C LEU A 28 -7.88 0.71 -2.21
N GLY A 29 -7.64 -0.54 -2.58
CA GLY A 29 -6.70 -1.42 -1.89
C GLY A 29 -5.29 -0.85 -1.81
N ASN A 30 -4.86 -0.08 -2.81
CA ASN A 30 -3.53 0.55 -2.80
C ASN A 30 -3.41 1.77 -1.88
N THR A 31 -4.52 2.38 -1.47
CA THR A 31 -4.54 3.51 -0.53
C THR A 31 -5.03 3.13 0.86
N ALA A 32 -5.85 2.08 0.96
CA ALA A 32 -6.51 1.67 2.18
C ALA A 32 -5.59 1.25 3.35
N PRO A 33 -4.34 0.78 3.16
CA PRO A 33 -3.46 0.52 4.30
C PRO A 33 -3.22 1.73 5.19
N ASP A 34 -3.34 2.95 4.63
CA ASP A 34 -3.22 4.22 5.36
C ASP A 34 -4.46 4.61 6.19
N VAL A 35 -5.45 3.73 6.27
CA VAL A 35 -6.70 3.92 7.02
C VAL A 35 -6.48 4.26 8.49
N GLN A 36 -5.29 4.00 9.08
CA GLN A 36 -4.98 4.39 10.46
C GLN A 36 -5.24 5.87 10.75
N VAL A 37 -5.11 6.74 9.74
CA VAL A 37 -5.31 8.20 9.88
C VAL A 37 -6.77 8.52 10.24
N ILE A 38 -7.72 7.65 9.86
CA ILE A 38 -9.16 7.84 10.08
C ILE A 38 -9.77 6.80 11.03
N SER A 39 -9.24 5.58 11.12
CA SER A 39 -9.75 4.52 12.00
C SER A 39 -9.18 4.58 13.42
N GLY A 40 -8.04 5.26 13.61
CA GLY A 40 -7.32 5.27 14.89
C GLY A 40 -6.58 3.97 15.22
N GLN A 41 -6.55 2.99 14.31
CA GLN A 41 -5.71 1.79 14.44
C GLN A 41 -4.23 2.18 14.48
N ARG A 42 -3.38 1.35 15.09
CA ARG A 42 -1.93 1.57 15.00
C ARG A 42 -1.45 1.19 13.59
N ARG A 43 -0.39 1.83 13.12
CA ARG A 43 0.17 1.58 11.78
C ARG A 43 0.52 0.11 11.58
N GLU A 44 1.10 -0.55 12.58
CA GLU A 44 1.48 -1.96 12.48
C GLU A 44 0.28 -2.91 12.30
N GLU A 45 -0.94 -2.50 12.67
CA GLU A 45 -2.16 -3.31 12.52
C GLU A 45 -2.65 -3.36 11.07
N THR A 46 -2.32 -2.34 10.26
CA THR A 46 -2.68 -2.25 8.84
C THR A 46 -1.48 -2.52 7.93
N HIS A 47 -0.27 -2.20 8.40
CA HIS A 47 0.96 -2.35 7.63
C HIS A 47 1.70 -3.65 7.90
N PHE A 48 1.44 -4.37 9.00
CA PHE A 48 2.07 -5.66 9.30
C PHE A 48 3.61 -5.61 9.45
N PHE A 49 4.15 -4.46 9.87
CA PHE A 49 5.52 -4.31 10.33
C PHE A 49 5.71 -3.03 11.14
N GLN A 50 6.79 -3.00 11.94
CA GLN A 50 7.20 -1.83 12.73
C GLN A 50 8.32 -1.05 12.04
N VAL A 51 8.46 0.23 12.40
CA VAL A 51 9.59 1.08 11.99
C VAL A 51 10.35 1.50 13.26
N PRO A 52 11.64 1.20 13.40
CA PRO A 52 12.53 0.55 12.42
C PRO A 52 12.17 -0.91 12.15
N VAL A 53 12.56 -1.39 10.95
CA VAL A 53 12.38 -2.80 10.58
C VAL A 53 13.43 -3.64 11.29
N GLU A 54 12.98 -4.57 12.12
CA GLU A 54 13.87 -5.49 12.85
C GLU A 54 14.64 -6.43 11.91
N PRO A 55 15.90 -6.79 12.24
CA PRO A 55 16.62 -7.83 11.52
C PRO A 55 15.83 -9.15 11.49
N GLY A 56 15.67 -9.73 10.30
CA GLY A 56 14.93 -10.99 10.13
C GLY A 56 13.40 -10.85 10.17
N ALA A 57 12.86 -9.62 10.17
CA ALA A 57 11.42 -9.40 10.08
C ALA A 57 10.81 -10.09 8.84
N ILE A 58 9.66 -10.74 9.05
CA ILE A 58 8.87 -11.37 7.99
C ILE A 58 8.33 -10.27 7.06
N LEU A 59 8.23 -10.57 5.77
CA LEU A 59 7.69 -9.64 4.79
C LEU A 59 6.23 -9.28 5.15
N PRO A 60 5.83 -8.00 5.08
CA PRO A 60 4.53 -7.57 5.60
C PRO A 60 3.33 -8.25 4.94
N TRP A 61 3.39 -8.45 3.62
CA TRP A 61 2.34 -9.16 2.89
C TRP A 61 2.28 -10.65 3.24
N GLU A 62 3.41 -11.27 3.59
CA GLU A 62 3.41 -12.63 4.12
C GLU A 62 2.84 -12.68 5.54
N GLN A 63 3.18 -11.70 6.38
CA GLN A 63 2.64 -11.60 7.74
C GLN A 63 1.10 -11.43 7.71
N MET A 64 0.59 -10.56 6.83
CA MET A 64 -0.85 -10.39 6.59
C MET A 64 -1.53 -11.72 6.24
N ILE A 65 -1.00 -12.46 5.26
CA ILE A 65 -1.57 -13.74 4.82
C ILE A 65 -1.48 -14.82 5.91
N ARG A 66 -0.38 -14.85 6.68
CA ARG A 66 -0.22 -15.78 7.81
C ARG A 66 -1.25 -15.50 8.91
N HIS A 67 -1.52 -14.23 9.20
CA HIS A 67 -2.46 -13.84 10.24
C HIS A 67 -3.93 -14.02 9.80
N TYR A 68 -4.22 -13.72 8.53
CA TYR A 68 -5.57 -13.81 7.95
C TYR A 68 -5.61 -14.83 6.80
N GLN A 69 -5.63 -16.11 7.18
CA GLN A 69 -5.62 -17.22 6.23
C GLN A 69 -6.79 -17.24 5.25
N SER A 70 -7.91 -16.58 5.60
CA SER A 70 -9.04 -16.37 4.68
C SER A 70 -8.64 -15.62 3.41
N LEU A 71 -7.60 -14.78 3.46
CA LEU A 71 -7.07 -14.01 2.33
C LEU A 71 -6.01 -14.78 1.52
N ALA A 72 -5.56 -15.94 1.99
CA ALA A 72 -4.43 -16.68 1.39
C ALA A 72 -4.74 -17.24 0.00
N ASN A 73 -6.01 -17.53 -0.29
CA ASN A 73 -6.42 -18.11 -1.56
C ASN A 73 -7.19 -17.10 -2.41
N GLY A 74 -6.45 -16.24 -3.10
CA GLY A 74 -7.03 -15.20 -3.97
C GLY A 74 -8.00 -15.73 -5.04
N ARG A 75 -7.86 -17.01 -5.47
CA ARG A 75 -8.79 -17.63 -6.44
C ARG A 75 -10.17 -17.95 -5.86
N ARG A 76 -10.30 -17.98 -4.53
CA ARG A 76 -11.58 -18.20 -3.83
C ARG A 76 -12.24 -16.90 -3.39
N LEU A 77 -11.55 -15.77 -3.53
CA LEU A 77 -12.12 -14.45 -3.26
C LEU A 77 -12.95 -13.98 -4.46
N PRO A 78 -14.02 -13.21 -4.23
CA PRO A 78 -14.67 -12.43 -5.29
C PRO A 78 -13.64 -11.57 -6.04
N PRO A 79 -13.82 -11.35 -7.36
CA PRO A 79 -12.86 -10.60 -8.19
C PRO A 79 -12.46 -9.23 -7.62
N HIS A 80 -13.45 -8.41 -7.22
CA HIS A 80 -13.21 -7.11 -6.59
C HIS A 80 -12.36 -7.21 -5.31
N GLN A 81 -12.64 -8.20 -4.45
CA GLN A 81 -11.89 -8.40 -3.21
C GLN A 81 -10.46 -8.87 -3.52
N ALA A 82 -10.28 -9.76 -4.50
CA ALA A 82 -8.97 -10.18 -4.95
C ALA A 82 -8.15 -8.99 -5.47
N ALA A 83 -8.74 -8.14 -6.31
CA ALA A 83 -8.11 -6.93 -6.82
C ALA A 83 -7.74 -5.95 -5.70
N PHE A 84 -8.64 -5.75 -4.73
CA PHE A 84 -8.39 -4.96 -3.54
C PHE A 84 -7.19 -5.48 -2.72
N ILE A 85 -7.12 -6.79 -2.45
CA ILE A 85 -5.99 -7.40 -1.73
C ILE A 85 -4.68 -7.27 -2.51
N ILE A 86 -4.70 -7.38 -3.84
CA ILE A 86 -3.51 -7.12 -4.67
C ILE A 86 -3.06 -5.66 -4.51
N GLY A 87 -3.99 -4.71 -4.51
CA GLY A 87 -3.73 -3.30 -4.24
C GLY A 87 -3.05 -3.08 -2.88
N TRP A 88 -3.60 -3.72 -1.84
CA TRP A 88 -3.08 -3.69 -0.47
C TRP A 88 -1.64 -4.21 -0.41
N MET A 89 -1.38 -5.35 -1.05
CA MET A 89 -0.03 -5.93 -1.13
C MET A 89 0.96 -5.03 -1.88
N CYS A 90 0.53 -4.32 -2.93
CA CYS A 90 1.38 -3.37 -3.65
C CYS A 90 1.81 -2.21 -2.75
N HIS A 91 0.89 -1.70 -1.92
CA HIS A 91 1.20 -0.66 -0.95
C HIS A 91 2.18 -1.16 0.10
N LEU A 92 1.91 -2.33 0.72
CA LEU A 92 2.82 -2.90 1.72
C LEU A 92 4.24 -3.11 1.16
N GLN A 93 4.36 -3.53 -0.09
CA GLN A 93 5.65 -3.66 -0.76
C GLN A 93 6.34 -2.31 -0.95
N ALA A 94 5.62 -1.30 -1.46
CA ALA A 94 6.17 0.04 -1.64
C ALA A 94 6.71 0.60 -0.32
N ASP A 95 5.92 0.51 0.74
CA ASP A 95 6.28 0.98 2.08
C ASP A 95 7.44 0.21 2.68
N TRP A 96 7.45 -1.11 2.53
CA TRP A 96 8.55 -1.96 3.00
C TRP A 96 9.89 -1.56 2.36
N TYR A 97 9.92 -1.47 1.02
CA TYR A 97 11.13 -1.10 0.31
C TYR A 97 11.53 0.36 0.58
N TRP A 98 10.56 1.27 0.68
CA TRP A 98 10.83 2.67 1.03
C TRP A 98 11.46 2.79 2.41
N VAL A 99 10.91 2.11 3.41
CA VAL A 99 11.44 2.13 4.78
C VAL A 99 12.85 1.57 4.82
N ARG A 100 13.08 0.43 4.17
CA ARG A 100 14.38 -0.27 4.20
C ARG A 100 15.47 0.44 3.40
N ASN A 101 15.14 0.96 2.22
CA ASN A 101 16.14 1.42 1.26
C ASN A 101 16.32 2.94 1.29
N ILE A 102 15.33 3.69 1.79
CA ILE A 102 15.35 5.16 1.77
C ILE A 102 15.22 5.71 3.19
N PHE A 103 14.12 5.44 3.90
CA PHE A 103 13.86 6.07 5.19
C PHE A 103 14.92 5.69 6.23
N THR A 104 15.09 4.41 6.55
CA THR A 104 16.01 3.95 7.59
C THR A 104 17.46 4.40 7.36
N PRO A 105 18.08 4.19 6.18
CA PRO A 105 19.48 4.55 5.97
C PRO A 105 19.73 6.07 5.88
N ILE A 106 18.78 6.85 5.37
CA ILE A 106 19.01 8.28 5.09
C ILE A 106 18.36 9.17 6.17
N PHE A 107 17.14 8.87 6.58
CA PHE A 107 16.32 9.72 7.44
C PHE A 107 16.09 9.14 8.85
N GLY A 108 16.35 7.85 9.04
CA GLY A 108 16.05 7.10 10.25
C GLY A 108 16.81 7.59 11.49
N TYR A 109 16.49 6.98 12.63
CA TYR A 109 17.03 7.38 13.93
C TYR A 109 18.57 7.28 13.99
N HIS A 110 19.14 6.27 13.31
CA HIS A 110 20.58 5.98 13.31
C HIS A 110 21.37 6.68 12.19
N ALA A 111 20.75 7.54 11.38
CA ALA A 111 21.47 8.30 10.36
C ALA A 111 22.40 9.33 11.01
N SER A 112 23.60 9.50 10.45
CA SER A 112 24.71 10.26 11.06
C SER A 112 24.69 11.77 10.79
N TRP A 113 23.61 12.32 10.22
CA TRP A 113 23.53 13.73 9.82
C TRP A 113 22.28 14.42 10.36
N GLY A 114 22.43 15.68 10.77
CA GLY A 114 21.36 16.49 11.35
C GLY A 114 20.73 15.91 12.62
N ASP A 115 19.76 16.61 13.18
CA ASP A 115 18.85 16.04 14.17
C ASP A 115 17.68 15.30 13.47
N PHE A 116 16.94 14.48 14.24
CA PHE A 116 15.86 13.69 13.70
C PHE A 116 14.71 14.54 13.12
N ALA A 117 14.40 15.69 13.71
CA ALA A 117 13.34 16.58 13.22
C ALA A 117 13.70 17.18 11.86
N SER A 118 14.95 17.62 11.70
CA SER A 118 15.50 18.11 10.43
C SER A 118 15.47 17.02 9.34
N ARG A 119 15.79 15.77 9.70
CA ARG A 119 15.68 14.62 8.78
C ARG A 119 14.24 14.33 8.39
N LEU A 120 13.30 14.34 9.34
CA LEU A 120 11.87 14.16 9.06
C LEU A 120 11.32 15.27 8.17
N TYR A 121 11.75 16.52 8.38
CA TYR A 121 11.37 17.64 7.53
C TYR A 121 11.81 17.40 6.08
N LEU A 122 13.08 17.08 5.85
CA LEU A 122 13.61 16.83 4.51
C LEU A 122 13.04 15.56 3.87
N HIS A 123 12.73 14.53 4.67
CA HIS A 123 12.00 13.35 4.21
C HIS A 123 10.62 13.72 3.65
N ASN A 124 9.89 14.58 4.36
CA ASN A 124 8.58 15.06 3.91
C ASN A 124 8.72 15.94 2.66
N VAL A 125 9.76 16.78 2.55
CA VAL A 125 10.05 17.53 1.32
C VAL A 125 10.27 16.58 0.13
N LEU A 126 11.05 15.51 0.32
CA LEU A 126 11.27 14.50 -0.72
C LEU A 126 9.95 13.85 -1.14
N ARG A 127 9.12 13.42 -0.17
CA ARG A 127 7.81 12.83 -0.45
C ARG A 127 6.93 13.79 -1.25
N SER A 128 6.76 15.03 -0.79
CA SER A 128 5.95 16.04 -1.49
C SER A 128 6.46 16.34 -2.90
N TYR A 129 7.79 16.33 -3.11
CA TYR A 129 8.37 16.48 -4.44
C TYR A 129 8.03 15.30 -5.36
N LEU A 130 8.14 14.06 -4.86
CA LEU A 130 7.78 12.87 -5.62
C LEU A 130 6.28 12.86 -5.94
N ASP A 131 5.43 13.23 -4.98
CA ASP A 131 3.99 13.36 -5.18
C ASP A 131 3.69 14.38 -6.28
N LEU A 132 4.36 15.54 -6.30
CA LEU A 132 4.21 16.53 -7.37
C LEU A 132 4.58 15.95 -8.75
N LYS A 133 5.67 15.17 -8.83
CA LYS A 133 6.11 14.55 -10.08
C LYS A 133 5.14 13.49 -10.60
N VAL A 134 4.53 12.74 -9.69
CA VAL A 134 3.57 11.69 -10.04
C VAL A 134 2.22 12.31 -10.36
N HIS A 135 1.77 13.31 -9.59
CA HIS A 135 0.51 14.01 -9.81
C HIS A 135 0.42 14.61 -11.22
N GLN A 136 1.52 15.16 -11.74
CA GLN A 136 1.59 15.66 -13.13
C GLN A 136 1.31 14.58 -14.19
N ARG A 137 1.52 13.30 -13.87
CA ARG A 137 1.27 12.16 -14.74
C ARG A 137 -0.14 11.57 -14.54
N MET A 138 -0.73 11.75 -13.36
CA MET A 138 -2.07 11.28 -13.05
C MET A 138 -3.12 12.19 -13.72
N ASN A 139 -3.65 11.76 -14.87
CA ASN A 139 -4.64 12.51 -15.67
C ASN A 139 -6.06 12.58 -15.05
N GLY A 140 -6.20 12.60 -13.72
CA GLY A 140 -7.49 12.68 -13.01
C GLY A 140 -8.42 11.45 -13.13
N LYS A 141 -8.05 10.44 -13.95
CA LYS A 141 -8.85 9.23 -14.18
C LYS A 141 -9.03 8.39 -12.91
N ILE A 142 -8.00 8.30 -12.06
CA ILE A 142 -7.99 7.51 -10.81
C ILE A 142 -9.09 7.98 -9.85
N SER A 143 -9.24 9.29 -9.66
CA SER A 143 -10.21 9.86 -8.71
C SER A 143 -11.66 9.57 -9.10
N GLY A 144 -11.94 9.36 -10.40
CA GLY A 144 -13.26 8.95 -10.88
C GLY A 144 -13.56 7.49 -10.55
N SER A 145 -12.58 6.60 -10.75
CA SER A 145 -12.70 5.17 -10.50
C SER A 145 -12.85 4.82 -9.03
N LEU A 146 -12.12 5.50 -8.12
CA LEU A 146 -12.17 5.20 -6.68
C LEU A 146 -13.58 5.31 -6.09
N ARG A 147 -14.41 6.25 -6.57
CA ARG A 147 -15.80 6.43 -6.12
C ARG A 147 -16.73 5.26 -6.42
N GLN A 148 -16.30 4.33 -7.27
CA GLN A 148 -17.08 3.15 -7.66
C GLN A 148 -16.80 1.95 -6.75
N ALA A 149 -15.76 2.00 -5.90
CA ALA A 149 -15.48 0.93 -4.97
C ALA A 149 -16.59 0.85 -3.92
N GLN A 150 -17.07 -0.37 -3.64
CA GLN A 150 -18.08 -0.64 -2.63
C GLN A 150 -17.56 -1.75 -1.69
N PRO A 151 -16.77 -1.39 -0.67
CA PRO A 151 -16.31 -2.35 0.32
C PRO A 151 -17.49 -3.05 1.01
N GLU A 152 -17.45 -4.37 1.06
CA GLU A 152 -18.44 -5.19 1.76
C GLU A 152 -17.73 -6.36 2.46
N MET A 153 -17.35 -6.14 3.71
CA MET A 153 -16.61 -7.07 4.56
C MET A 153 -15.34 -7.61 3.89
N TRP A 154 -14.64 -6.76 3.14
CA TRP A 154 -13.46 -7.16 2.37
C TRP A 154 -12.27 -7.51 3.25
N LEU A 155 -12.22 -6.99 4.48
CA LEU A 155 -11.13 -7.22 5.42
C LEU A 155 -11.64 -7.72 6.78
N PRO A 156 -10.94 -8.67 7.41
CA PRO A 156 -11.27 -9.10 8.77
C PRO A 156 -10.68 -8.17 9.86
N PHE A 157 -9.96 -7.12 9.47
CA PHE A 157 -9.19 -6.26 10.38
C PHE A 157 -9.36 -4.75 10.16
N VAL A 158 -10.11 -4.35 9.13
CA VAL A 158 -10.57 -2.98 8.93
C VAL A 158 -12.06 -3.08 8.63
N LYS A 159 -12.87 -2.26 9.30
CA LYS A 159 -14.30 -2.19 9.05
C LYS A 159 -14.58 -1.38 7.79
N ASP A 160 -15.64 -1.73 7.06
CA ASP A 160 -16.04 -1.03 5.83
C ASP A 160 -16.31 0.46 6.03
N GLU A 161 -16.76 0.88 7.22
CA GLU A 161 -16.98 2.31 7.54
C GLU A 161 -15.69 3.16 7.51
N HIS A 162 -14.52 2.52 7.45
CA HIS A 162 -13.22 3.16 7.33
C HIS A 162 -12.58 3.00 5.94
N LEU A 163 -13.24 2.31 5.01
CA LEU A 163 -12.77 2.10 3.63
C LEU A 163 -13.54 3.01 2.66
#